data_AF-A0AAE3Z9V5-F1
#
_entry.id   AF-A0AAE3Z9V5-F1
#
_cell.length_a   1.000
_cell.length_b   1.000
_cell.length_c   1.000
_cell.angle_alpha   90.00
_cell.angle_beta   90.00
_cell.angle_gamma   90.00
#
_symmetry.space_group_name_H-M   'P 1'
#
loop_
_entity.id
_entity.type
_entity.pdbx_description
1 polymer ?
#
loop_
_entity_poly.entity_id
_entity_poly.type
_entity_poly.pdbx_seq_one_letter_code
_entity_poly.pdbx_strand_id
1 'polypeptide(L)'
;MRQVIGTPEVMVEQLEYLGEMAELPNVDLRVVPFSSGRHPALEGLFLLIESEQTPVVQLESRRSGLFLHEQEDVQSYREAADTVFRAAMSPEESSGFVAEIAKDMEAAP
;
A
#
# COMPACT_ATOMS: atom_id res chain seq x y z
N MET A 1 10.04 -1.01 3.50
CA MET A 1 10.27 -2.23 4.30
C MET A 1 11.73 -2.43 4.75
N ARG A 2 12.69 -1.57 4.38
CA ARG A 2 14.09 -1.67 4.88
C ARG A 2 14.45 -0.67 5.97
N GLN A 3 13.48 0.15 6.39
CA GLN A 3 13.62 1.05 7.52
C GLN A 3 12.88 0.41 8.69
N VAL A 4 13.65 -0.05 9.68
CA VAL A 4 13.10 -0.69 10.88
C VAL A 4 12.45 0.37 11.75
N ILE A 5 11.16 0.18 12.07
CA ILE A 5 10.43 1.00 13.04
C ILE A 5 10.09 0.11 14.23
N GLY A 6 10.65 0.40 15.40
CA GLY A 6 10.64 -0.52 16.54
C GLY A 6 11.90 -1.40 16.55
N THR A 7 11.76 -2.68 16.89
CA THR A 7 12.86 -3.65 16.84
C THR A 7 12.75 -4.54 15.59
N PRO A 8 13.82 -5.24 15.20
CA PRO A 8 13.77 -6.20 14.10
C PRO A 8 12.69 -7.27 14.28
N GLU A 9 12.50 -7.78 15.50
CA GLU A 9 11.50 -8.79 15.82
C GLU A 9 10.07 -8.26 15.58
N VAL A 10 9.80 -7.03 16.02
CA VAL A 10 8.50 -6.37 15.78
C VAL A 10 8.27 -6.16 14.27
N MET A 11 9.31 -5.82 13.51
CA MET A 11 9.17 -5.67 12.05
C MET A 11 8.90 -7.01 11.37
N VAL A 12 9.51 -8.11 11.83
CA VAL A 12 9.22 -9.47 11.31
C VAL A 12 7.75 -9.79 11.57
N GLU A 13 7.27 -9.64 12.81
CA GLU A 13 5.86 -9.87 13.17
C GLU A 13 4.90 -9.02 12.32
N GLN A 14 5.25 -7.76 12.03
CA GLN A 14 4.45 -6.89 11.15
C GLN A 14 4.40 -7.39 9.70
N LEU A 15 5.51 -7.89 9.15
CA LEU A 15 5.56 -8.41 7.79
C LEU A 15 4.81 -9.75 7.68
N GLU A 16 4.93 -10.62 8.69
CA GLU A 16 4.15 -11.85 8.80
C GLU A 16 2.64 -11.56 8.84
N TYR A 17 2.23 -10.59 9.65
CA TYR A 17 0.83 -10.15 9.71
C TYR A 17 0.31 -9.64 8.37
N LEU A 18 1.12 -8.91 7.59
CA LEU A 18 0.73 -8.52 6.23
C LEU A 18 0.51 -9.73 5.32
N GLY A 19 1.33 -10.78 5.47
CA GLY A 19 1.15 -12.06 4.80
C GLY A 19 -0.18 -12.72 5.17
N GLU A 20 -0.51 -12.79 6.47
CA GLU A 20 -1.79 -13.33 6.95
C GLU A 20 -2.99 -12.54 6.40
N MET A 21 -2.91 -11.21 6.38
CA MET A 21 -3.97 -10.37 5.84
C MET A 21 -4.17 -10.60 4.34
N ALA A 22 -3.11 -10.89 3.60
CA ALA A 22 -3.19 -11.20 2.17
C ALA A 22 -3.91 -12.53 1.86
N GLU A 23 -4.14 -13.39 2.87
CA GLU A 23 -4.93 -14.62 2.70
C GLU A 23 -6.44 -14.37 2.75
N LEU A 24 -6.88 -13.18 3.20
CA LEU A 24 -8.30 -12.84 3.25
C LEU A 24 -8.85 -12.63 1.83
N PRO A 25 -10.06 -13.13 1.52
CA PRO A 25 -10.63 -13.08 0.16
C PRO A 25 -10.95 -11.67 -0.34
N ASN A 26 -10.85 -10.66 0.53
CA ASN A 26 -11.17 -9.27 0.26
C ASN A 26 -9.97 -8.33 0.45
N VAL A 27 -8.75 -8.86 0.46
CA VAL A 27 -7.50 -8.10 0.63
C VAL A 27 -6.53 -8.44 -0.49
N ASP A 28 -6.09 -7.41 -1.22
CA ASP A 28 -4.98 -7.51 -2.17
C ASP A 28 -3.76 -6.78 -1.59
N LEU A 29 -2.77 -7.53 -1.12
CA LEU A 29 -1.46 -6.95 -0.76
C LEU A 29 -0.64 -6.71 -2.03
N ARG A 30 -0.28 -5.46 -2.29
CA ARG A 30 0.58 -5.10 -3.43
C ARG A 30 1.76 -4.25 -2.98
N VAL A 31 2.94 -4.54 -3.52
CA VAL A 31 4.17 -3.78 -3.27
C VAL A 31 4.62 -3.13 -4.56
N VAL A 32 4.95 -1.83 -4.50
CA VAL A 32 5.59 -1.10 -5.61
C VAL A 32 7.12 -1.16 -5.43
N PRO A 33 7.86 -1.82 -6.34
CA PRO A 33 9.31 -1.83 -6.30
C PRO A 33 9.91 -0.43 -6.47
N PHE A 34 11.06 -0.17 -5.83
CA PHE A 34 11.80 1.08 -6.03
C PHE A 34 12.27 1.30 -7.48
N SER A 35 12.37 0.22 -8.27
CA SER A 35 12.71 0.28 -9.69
C SER A 35 11.57 0.73 -10.60
N SER A 36 10.33 0.85 -10.10
CA SER A 36 9.15 1.20 -10.90
C SER A 36 9.11 2.65 -11.39
N GLY A 37 10.10 3.47 -11.03
CA GLY A 37 10.20 4.86 -11.47
C GLY A 37 9.12 5.76 -10.86
N ARG A 38 8.69 6.77 -11.62
CA ARG A 38 7.71 7.76 -11.13
C ARG A 38 6.29 7.20 -11.21
N HIS A 39 5.56 7.24 -10.11
CA HIS A 39 4.13 6.90 -10.04
C HIS A 39 3.38 7.84 -9.06
N PRO A 40 2.05 7.95 -9.16
CA PRO A 40 1.27 8.90 -8.34
C PRO A 40 1.37 8.70 -6.82
N ALA A 41 1.58 7.47 -6.32
CA ALA A 41 1.79 7.25 -4.88
C ALA A 41 3.07 7.92 -4.31
N LEU A 42 3.95 8.48 -5.15
CA LEU A 42 5.05 9.35 -4.67
C LEU A 42 4.58 10.77 -4.31
N GLU A 43 3.39 11.17 -4.74
CA GLU A 43 2.82 12.51 -4.52
C GLU A 43 2.12 12.61 -3.15
N GLY A 44 1.74 11.47 -2.57
CA GLY A 44 1.14 11.38 -1.24
C GLY A 44 0.32 10.10 -1.06
N LEU A 45 0.00 9.81 0.20
CA LEU A 45 -0.94 8.74 0.55
C LEU A 45 -2.38 9.22 0.32
N PHE A 46 -3.22 8.34 -0.21
CA PHE A 46 -4.64 8.57 -0.34
C PHE A 46 -5.42 7.27 -0.07
N LEU A 47 -6.65 7.42 0.40
CA LEU A 47 -7.62 6.33 0.50
C LEU A 47 -8.75 6.62 -0.49
N LEU A 48 -8.95 5.71 -1.44
CA LEU A 48 -10.09 5.74 -2.34
C LEU A 48 -11.16 4.79 -1.78
N ILE A 49 -12.30 5.35 -1.39
CA ILE A 49 -13.44 4.58 -0.86
C ILE A 49 -14.53 4.62 -1.93
N GLU A 50 -14.77 3.46 -2.54
CA GLU A 50 -15.79 3.29 -3.56
C GLU A 50 -17.16 2.98 -2.94
N SER A 51 -18.20 3.65 -3.45
CA SER A 51 -19.59 3.47 -3.07
C SER A 51 -20.47 3.86 -4.25
N GLU A 52 -21.62 3.20 -4.42
CA GLU A 52 -22.55 3.52 -5.51
C GLU A 52 -23.11 4.94 -5.44
N GLN A 53 -23.16 5.52 -4.23
CA GLN A 53 -23.83 6.81 -3.99
C GLN A 53 -22.83 7.95 -3.82
N THR A 54 -21.76 7.70 -3.07
CA THR A 54 -20.84 8.76 -2.63
C THR A 54 -19.42 8.21 -2.57
N PRO A 55 -18.74 8.02 -3.72
CA PRO A 55 -17.32 7.73 -3.70
C PRO A 55 -16.58 8.92 -3.08
N VAL A 56 -15.54 8.62 -2.31
CA VAL A 56 -14.75 9.65 -1.61
C VAL A 56 -13.28 9.31 -1.65
N VAL A 57 -12.46 10.34 -1.84
CA VAL A 57 -11.02 10.26 -1.61
C VAL A 57 -10.71 10.96 -0.30
N GLN A 58 -10.02 10.26 0.59
CA GLN A 58 -9.45 10.85 1.79
C GLN A 58 -7.95 11.07 1.60
N LEU A 59 -7.52 12.31 1.80
CA LEU A 59 -6.11 12.69 1.89
C LEU A 59 -5.78 12.99 3.34
N GLU A 60 -4.78 12.29 3.88
CA GLU A 60 -4.34 12.51 5.25
C GLU A 60 -3.07 13.35 5.31
N SER A 61 -3.05 14.26 6.28
CA SER A 61 -1.88 15.02 6.69
C SER A 61 -1.77 14.97 8.21
N ARG A 62 -0.59 15.30 8.74
CA ARG A 62 -0.26 15.15 10.17
C ARG A 62 -1.27 15.79 11.13
N ARG A 63 -1.95 16.86 10.72
CA ARG A 63 -2.89 17.62 11.57
C ARG A 63 -4.23 17.93 10.89
N SER A 64 -4.51 17.33 9.73
CA SER A 64 -5.72 17.58 8.96
C SER A 64 -6.02 16.44 8.01
N GLY A 65 -7.29 16.29 7.64
CA GLY A 65 -7.72 15.45 6.54
C GLY A 65 -8.50 16.28 5.52
N LEU A 66 -8.47 15.87 4.26
CA LEU A 66 -9.33 16.40 3.21
C LEU A 66 -10.15 15.25 2.63
N PHE A 67 -11.46 15.47 2.47
CA PHE A 67 -12.36 14.55 1.81
C PHE A 67 -12.82 15.18 0.49
N LEU A 68 -12.53 14.50 -0.62
CA LEU A 68 -12.90 14.92 -1.96
C LEU A 68 -14.06 14.06 -2.43
N HIS A 69 -15.16 14.71 -2.81
CA HIS A 69 -16.41 14.06 -3.23
C HIS A 69 -16.82 14.47 -4.65
N GLU A 70 -16.16 15.47 -5.23
CA GLU A 70 -16.42 15.89 -6.60
C GLU A 70 -15.99 14.80 -7.58
N GLN A 71 -16.81 14.55 -8.59
CA GLN A 71 -16.58 13.44 -9.52
C GLN A 71 -15.22 13.54 -10.24
N GLU A 72 -14.81 14.75 -10.60
CA GLU A 72 -13.52 15.00 -11.27
C GLU A 72 -12.33 14.65 -10.36
N ASP A 73 -12.40 15.03 -9.08
CA ASP A 73 -11.37 14.69 -8.10
C ASP A 73 -11.28 13.16 -7.92
N VAL A 74 -12.42 12.50 -7.65
CA VAL A 74 -12.48 11.05 -7.48
C VAL A 74 -11.93 10.32 -8.71
N GLN A 75 -12.29 10.78 -9.91
CA GLN A 75 -11.83 10.17 -11.16
C GLN A 75 -10.31 10.29 -11.33
N SER A 76 -9.73 11.45 -10.99
CA SER A 76 -8.27 11.65 -10.99
C SER A 76 -7.56 10.64 -10.08
N TYR A 77 -8.10 10.38 -8.89
CA TYR A 77 -7.52 9.40 -7.96
C TYR A 77 -7.75 7.94 -8.36
N ARG A 78 -8.83 7.61 -9.10
CA ARG A 78 -8.98 6.29 -9.73
C ARG A 78 -7.88 6.03 -10.75
N GLU A 79 -7.62 7.01 -11.62
CA GLU A 79 -6.54 6.92 -12.62
C GLU A 79 -5.16 6.82 -11.96
N ALA A 80 -4.98 7.52 -10.84
CA ALA A 80 -3.79 7.41 -10.00
C ALA A 80 -3.64 5.99 -9.43
N ALA A 81 -4.70 5.43 -8.83
CA ALA A 81 -4.72 4.07 -8.28
C ALA A 81 -4.42 3.02 -9.35
N ASP A 82 -5.05 3.12 -10.52
CA ASP A 82 -4.80 2.24 -11.66
C ASP A 82 -3.33 2.29 -12.12
N THR A 83 -2.74 3.49 -12.13
CA THR A 83 -1.32 3.67 -12.46
C THR A 83 -0.42 3.03 -11.42
N VAL A 84 -0.74 3.18 -10.13
CA VAL A 84 0.00 2.55 -9.03
C VAL A 84 -0.12 1.02 -9.11
N PHE A 85 -1.31 0.48 -9.41
CA PHE A 85 -1.51 -0.96 -9.57
C PHE A 85 -0.72 -1.53 -10.75
N ARG A 86 -0.62 -0.82 -11.87
CA ARG A 86 0.24 -1.24 -13.00
C ARG A 86 1.74 -1.21 -12.67
N ALA A 87 2.15 -0.35 -11.75
CA ALA A 87 3.55 -0.23 -11.31
C ALA A 87 3.92 -1.20 -10.17
N ALA A 88 2.90 -1.76 -9.51
CA ALA A 88 3.07 -2.72 -8.42
C ALA A 88 3.30 -4.14 -8.95
N MET A 89 3.95 -4.95 -8.13
CA MET A 89 3.98 -6.40 -8.33
C MET A 89 2.57 -6.99 -8.19
N SER A 90 2.35 -8.18 -8.78
CA SER A 90 1.10 -8.92 -8.53
C SER A 90 0.93 -9.24 -7.03
N PRO A 91 -0.30 -9.55 -6.56
CA PRO A 91 -0.49 -9.93 -5.16
C PRO A 91 0.38 -11.11 -4.72
N GLU A 92 0.52 -12.14 -5.55
CA GLU A 92 1.34 -13.32 -5.25
C GLU A 92 2.83 -12.96 -5.13
N GLU A 93 3.37 -12.21 -6.10
CA GLU A 93 4.75 -11.73 -6.07
C GLU A 93 5.00 -10.81 -4.86
N SER A 94 4.02 -9.99 -4.50
CA SER A 94 4.10 -9.08 -3.36
C SER A 94 4.15 -9.84 -2.03
N SER A 95 3.28 -10.84 -1.85
CA SER A 95 3.31 -11.69 -0.66
C SER A 95 4.62 -12.47 -0.55
N GLY A 96 5.12 -13.03 -1.66
CA GLY A 96 6.44 -13.68 -1.69
C GLY A 96 7.57 -12.72 -1.34
N PHE A 97 7.55 -11.49 -1.87
CA PHE A 97 8.54 -10.47 -1.57
C PHE A 97 8.53 -10.03 -0.10
N VAL A 98 7.36 -9.88 0.51
CA VAL A 98 7.21 -9.55 1.93
C VAL A 98 7.77 -10.68 2.81
N ALA A 99 7.45 -11.93 2.49
CA ALA A 99 7.94 -13.10 3.21
C ALA A 99 9.47 -13.24 3.14
N GLU A 100 10.08 -12.97 1.98
CA GLU A 100 11.54 -12.99 1.85
C GLU A 100 12.21 -11.88 2.68
N ILE A 101 11.64 -10.67 2.73
CA ILE A 101 12.16 -9.61 3.60
C ILE A 101 12.10 -10.02 5.08
N ALA A 102 11.02 -10.65 5.53
CA ALA A 102 10.89 -11.10 6.91
C ALA A 102 12.02 -12.10 7.26
N LYS A 103 12.25 -13.12 6.42
CA LYS A 103 13.34 -14.10 6.60
C LYS A 103 14.72 -13.45 6.62
N ASP A 104 14.97 -12.51 5.71
CA ASP A 104 16.25 -11.79 5.65
C ASP A 104 16.50 -11.00 6.94
N MET A 105 15.45 -10.45 7.56
CA MET A 105 15.54 -9.71 8.82
C MET A 105 15.76 -10.63 10.03
N GLU A 106 15.17 -11.82 10.06
CA GLU A 106 15.45 -12.83 11.10
C GLU A 106 16.89 -13.35 11.04
N ALA A 107 17.44 -13.46 9.84
CA ALA A 107 18.81 -13.94 9.62
C ALA A 107 19.87 -12.86 9.87
N ALA A 108 19.48 -11.60 10.04
CA ALA A 108 20.38 -10.50 10.32
C ALA A 108 20.82 -10.50 11.81
N PRO A 109 22.13 -10.41 12.10
CA PRO A 109 22.66 -10.49 13.46
C PRO A 109 22.43 -9.23 14.31
#